data_AF-A0AAJ6CXG4-F1
#
_entry.id   AF-A0AAJ6CXG4-F1
#
_cell.length_a   1.000
_cell.length_b   1.000
_cell.length_c   1.000
_cell.angle_alpha   90.00
_cell.angle_beta   90.00
_cell.angle_gamma   90.00
#
_symmetry.space_group_name_H-M   'P 1'
#
loop_
_entity.id
_entity.type
_entity.pdbx_description
1 polymer ?
#
loop_
_entity_poly.entity_id
_entity_poly.type
_entity_poly.pdbx_seq_one_letter_code
_entity_poly.pdbx_strand_id
1 'polypeptide(L)'
;MFASWNFARFGRDLISGGRMRFEMRFGAVLLGASVLAGCTSAKESRWNSAQAAMQGSPAFKRGIIADCNKQVGSEQLKDRQAVARLMNVSVSRVPAAFCSRFFNAWASGRLTYRDIQGIHSQAADNSRFVRILQGRQ
;
A
#
# COMPACT_ATOMS: atom_id res chain seq x y z
N MET A 1 -24.04 -2.83 -10.94
CA MET A 1 -23.94 -4.22 -10.44
C MET A 1 -22.45 -4.55 -10.20
N PHE A 2 -21.83 -3.94 -9.18
CA PHE A 2 -20.47 -4.22 -8.67
C PHE A 2 -20.48 -4.03 -7.13
N ALA A 3 -21.58 -4.47 -6.52
CA ALA A 3 -21.83 -4.30 -5.10
C ALA A 3 -21.06 -5.35 -4.29
N SER A 4 -20.43 -4.88 -3.22
CA SER A 4 -19.78 -5.66 -2.15
C SER A 4 -18.30 -6.03 -2.38
N TRP A 5 -17.46 -5.01 -2.58
CA TRP A 5 -16.11 -4.99 -1.99
C TRP A 5 -16.21 -5.30 -0.49
N ASN A 6 -15.42 -6.26 -0.01
CA ASN A 6 -15.29 -6.55 1.42
C ASN A 6 -13.77 -6.67 1.68
N PHE A 7 -12.98 -5.59 1.70
CA PHE A 7 -13.04 -4.29 2.42
C PHE A 7 -12.78 -4.41 3.92
N ALA A 8 -13.34 -5.41 4.60
CA ALA A 8 -13.23 -5.54 6.06
C ALA A 8 -11.78 -5.69 6.57
N ARG A 9 -10.83 -6.03 5.69
CA ARG A 9 -9.41 -6.21 6.03
C ARG A 9 -8.43 -5.77 4.94
N PHE A 10 -8.77 -4.71 4.22
CA PHE A 10 -7.75 -3.67 4.07
C PHE A 10 -7.46 -3.03 5.46
N GLY A 11 -8.43 -3.15 6.38
CA GLY A 11 -8.51 -2.53 7.70
C GLY A 11 -7.90 -3.28 8.88
N ARG A 12 -6.58 -3.23 9.00
CA ARG A 12 -6.02 -2.97 10.34
C ARG A 12 -4.86 -1.99 10.34
N ASP A 13 -4.20 -1.80 9.19
CA ASP A 13 -3.02 -0.92 9.09
C ASP A 13 -3.25 0.35 8.26
N LEU A 14 -4.49 0.85 8.29
CA LEU A 14 -4.74 2.28 8.51
C LEU A 14 -5.00 2.58 10.01
N ILE A 15 -5.21 1.56 10.85
CA ILE A 15 -5.72 1.65 12.23
C ILE A 15 -4.55 1.65 13.24
N SER A 16 -3.65 2.62 13.15
CA SER A 16 -2.90 3.12 14.33
C SER A 16 -2.56 4.62 14.23
N GLY A 17 -3.13 5.33 13.24
CA GLY A 17 -3.01 6.77 13.10
C GLY A 17 -4.36 7.43 13.24
N GLY A 18 -4.93 7.51 14.44
CA GLY A 18 -6.25 8.12 14.58
C GLY A 18 -6.87 8.10 15.96
N ARG A 19 -6.22 8.71 16.96
CA ARG A 19 -6.96 9.35 18.05
C ARG A 19 -6.23 10.59 18.53
N MET A 20 -6.28 11.65 17.73
CA MET A 20 -6.12 13.00 18.27
C MET A 20 -7.51 13.54 18.59
N ARG A 21 -7.91 13.38 19.84
CA ARG A 21 -9.03 14.11 20.41
C ARG A 21 -8.52 15.54 20.66
N PHE A 22 -8.68 16.37 19.64
CA PHE A 22 -8.25 17.76 19.67
C PHE A 22 -9.37 18.59 20.33
N GLU A 23 -9.33 18.68 21.65
CA GLU A 23 -10.07 19.70 22.40
C GLU A 23 -9.44 21.05 22.07
N MET A 24 -9.90 21.65 20.97
CA MET A 24 -9.36 22.89 20.40
C MET A 24 -10.02 24.07 21.14
N ARG A 25 -9.40 24.51 22.24
CA ARG A 25 -9.74 25.82 22.83
C ARG A 25 -9.19 26.91 21.93
N PHE A 26 -10.12 27.69 21.38
CA PHE A 26 -9.90 28.80 20.46
C PHE A 26 -8.89 29.82 20.99
N GLY A 27 -7.81 30.02 20.24
CA GLY A 27 -6.85 31.11 20.41
C GLY A 27 -6.18 31.36 19.06
N ALA A 28 -6.45 32.54 18.49
CA ALA A 28 -6.08 32.97 17.15
C ALA A 28 -4.59 32.79 16.81
N VAL A 29 -4.27 32.49 15.54
CA VAL A 29 -3.25 33.18 14.71
C VAL A 29 -3.38 32.70 13.24
N LEU A 30 -3.46 33.66 12.33
CA LEU A 30 -3.60 33.54 10.87
C LEU A 30 -2.30 33.14 10.14
N LEU A 31 -1.74 31.96 10.43
CA LEU A 31 -0.59 31.40 9.69
C LEU A 31 -0.80 29.90 9.39
N GLY A 32 -1.92 29.54 8.77
CA GLY A 32 -2.40 28.15 8.73
C GLY A 32 -2.47 27.46 7.36
N ALA A 33 -2.10 28.11 6.25
CA ALA A 33 -2.37 27.51 4.92
C ALA A 33 -1.19 26.72 4.32
N SER A 34 0.06 26.96 4.75
CA SER A 34 1.26 26.36 4.14
C SER A 34 1.69 25.00 4.72
N VAL A 35 1.06 24.52 5.81
CA VAL A 35 1.47 23.27 6.47
C VAL A 35 0.94 22.03 5.75
N LEU A 36 -0.19 22.11 5.03
CA LEU A 36 -0.77 20.93 4.36
C LEU A 36 0.03 20.45 3.13
N ALA A 37 0.70 21.34 2.40
CA ALA A 37 1.53 20.95 1.25
C ALA A 37 2.81 20.21 1.67
N GLY A 38 3.29 20.41 2.92
CA GLY A 38 4.45 19.71 3.46
C GLY A 38 4.17 18.24 3.81
N CYS A 39 2.93 17.89 4.17
CA CYS A 39 2.60 16.52 4.59
C CYS A 39 2.59 15.51 3.44
N THR A 40 2.28 15.93 2.21
CA THR A 40 2.28 15.03 1.03
C THR A 40 3.69 14.81 0.50
N SER A 41 4.48 15.87 0.41
CA SER A 41 5.87 15.82 -0.08
C SER A 41 6.78 14.98 0.84
N ALA A 42 6.56 15.03 2.16
CA ALA A 42 7.28 14.19 3.11
C ALA A 42 6.99 12.69 2.93
N LYS A 43 5.74 12.31 2.59
CA LYS A 43 5.35 10.91 2.36
C LYS A 43 5.98 10.35 1.09
N GLU A 44 5.96 11.14 0.01
CA GLU A 44 6.58 10.77 -1.26
C GLU A 44 8.10 10.64 -1.12
N SER A 45 8.75 11.59 -0.43
CA SER A 45 10.19 11.51 -0.14
C SER A 45 10.55 10.22 0.60
N ARG A 46 9.82 9.89 1.67
CA ARG A 46 10.03 8.65 2.44
C ARG A 46 9.82 7.39 1.58
N TRP A 47 8.82 7.40 0.70
CA TRP A 47 8.59 6.32 -0.25
C TRP A 47 9.79 6.11 -1.18
N ASN A 48 10.29 7.20 -1.76
CA ASN A 48 11.43 7.17 -2.68
C ASN A 48 12.73 6.75 -1.97
N SER A 49 12.96 7.19 -0.72
CA SER A 49 14.11 6.73 0.08
C SER A 49 14.03 5.23 0.37
N ALA A 50 12.85 4.72 0.74
CA ALA A 50 12.66 3.29 0.97
C ALA A 50 12.84 2.47 -0.32
N GLN A 51 12.38 3.00 -1.46
CA GLN A 51 12.62 2.43 -2.79
C GLN A 51 14.11 2.30 -3.08
N ALA A 52 14.88 3.37 -2.89
CA ALA A 52 16.33 3.38 -3.09
C ALA A 52 17.03 2.38 -2.17
N ALA A 53 16.60 2.26 -0.91
CA ALA A 53 17.14 1.26 0.02
C ALA A 53 16.90 -0.18 -0.46
N MET A 54 15.70 -0.49 -0.98
CA MET A 54 15.39 -1.81 -1.54
C MET A 54 16.13 -2.10 -2.85
N GLN A 55 16.40 -1.07 -3.66
CA GLN A 55 17.23 -1.20 -4.85
C GLN A 55 18.67 -1.50 -4.49
N GLY A 56 19.24 -0.77 -3.53
CA GLY A 56 20.64 -0.88 -3.13
C GLY A 56 20.98 -2.11 -2.28
N SER A 57 20.00 -2.71 -1.59
CA SER A 57 20.23 -3.86 -0.71
C SER A 57 19.30 -5.05 -1.01
N PRO A 58 19.80 -6.06 -1.75
CA PRO A 58 19.05 -7.29 -1.99
C PRO A 58 18.69 -8.05 -0.70
N ALA A 59 19.55 -7.99 0.32
CA ALA A 59 19.28 -8.61 1.62
C ALA A 59 18.11 -7.94 2.33
N PHE A 60 18.09 -6.59 2.36
CA PHE A 60 16.98 -5.83 2.91
C PHE A 60 15.67 -6.13 2.18
N LYS A 61 15.68 -6.14 0.84
CA LYS A 61 14.51 -6.49 0.03
C LYS A 61 13.99 -7.89 0.34
N ARG A 62 14.86 -8.89 0.48
CA ARG A 62 14.46 -10.26 0.84
C ARG A 62 13.80 -10.31 2.23
N GLY A 63 14.33 -9.58 3.21
CA GLY A 63 13.72 -9.46 4.54
C GLY A 63 12.29 -8.92 4.47
N ILE A 64 12.10 -7.80 3.77
CA ILE A 64 10.78 -7.18 3.58
C ILE A 64 9.79 -8.13 2.88
N ILE A 65 10.22 -8.85 1.83
CA ILE A 65 9.36 -9.84 1.15
C ILE A 65 9.01 -10.99 2.09
N ALA A 66 9.94 -11.47 2.91
CA ALA A 66 9.69 -12.55 3.86
C ALA A 66 8.65 -12.14 4.91
N ASP A 67 8.74 -10.91 5.43
CA ASP A 67 7.77 -10.41 6.40
C ASP A 67 6.39 -10.18 5.77
N CYS A 68 6.35 -9.65 4.55
CA CYS A 68 5.12 -9.57 3.77
C CYS A 68 4.47 -10.94 3.57
N ASN A 69 5.25 -11.98 3.24
CA ASN A 69 4.72 -13.34 3.04
C ASN A 69 4.04 -13.87 4.31
N LYS A 70 4.62 -13.60 5.49
CA LYS A 70 4.01 -13.99 6.78
C LYS A 70 2.69 -13.25 7.01
N GLN A 71 2.68 -11.93 6.80
CA GLN A 71 1.49 -11.09 6.98
C GLN A 71 0.35 -11.53 6.07
N VAL A 72 0.58 -11.58 4.75
CA VAL A 72 -0.41 -12.03 3.76
C VAL A 72 -0.81 -13.49 4.00
N GLY A 73 0.13 -14.33 4.44
CA GLY A 73 -0.12 -15.72 4.83
C GLY A 73 -1.08 -15.87 6.02
N SER A 74 -1.10 -14.89 6.93
CA SER A 74 -1.97 -14.86 8.11
C SER A 74 -3.35 -14.23 7.87
N GLU A 75 -3.59 -13.71 6.67
CA GLU A 75 -4.89 -13.14 6.32
C GLU A 75 -5.98 -14.22 6.21
N GLN A 76 -7.24 -13.78 6.39
CA GLN A 76 -8.38 -14.69 6.32
C GLN A 76 -8.43 -15.39 4.96
N LEU A 77 -8.89 -16.64 4.97
CA LEU A 77 -9.01 -17.45 3.76
C LEU A 77 -9.84 -16.74 2.67
N LYS A 78 -10.96 -16.09 3.05
CA LYS A 78 -11.82 -15.34 2.13
C LYS A 78 -11.07 -14.21 1.40
N ASP A 79 -10.18 -13.52 2.10
CA ASP A 79 -9.42 -12.39 1.57
C ASP A 79 -8.36 -12.92 0.60
N ARG A 80 -7.65 -14.00 0.98
CA ARG A 80 -6.70 -14.68 0.09
C ARG A 80 -7.38 -15.28 -1.16
N GLN A 81 -8.60 -15.78 -1.06
CA GLN A 81 -9.37 -16.27 -2.22
C GLN A 81 -9.78 -15.14 -3.18
N ALA A 82 -10.13 -13.97 -2.66
CA ALA A 82 -10.40 -12.80 -3.51
C ALA A 82 -9.14 -12.36 -4.26
N VAL A 83 -8.00 -12.28 -3.55
CA VAL A 83 -6.71 -11.91 -4.16
C VAL A 83 -6.23 -12.97 -5.15
N ALA A 84 -6.40 -14.26 -4.84
CA ALA A 84 -6.08 -15.37 -5.74
C ALA A 84 -6.77 -15.24 -7.11
N ARG A 85 -8.08 -14.92 -7.09
CA ARG A 85 -8.87 -14.67 -8.30
C ARG A 85 -8.37 -13.44 -9.06
N LEU A 86 -8.10 -12.34 -8.36
CA LEU A 86 -7.56 -11.12 -8.97
C LEU A 86 -6.23 -11.39 -9.67
N MET A 87 -5.34 -12.13 -9.03
CA MET A 87 -3.97 -12.39 -9.47
C MET A 87 -3.83 -13.58 -10.42
N ASN A 88 -4.90 -14.33 -10.64
CA ASN A 88 -4.94 -15.59 -11.37
C ASN A 88 -3.89 -16.61 -10.86
N VAL A 89 -3.88 -16.87 -9.55
CA VAL A 89 -2.99 -17.86 -8.89
C VAL A 89 -3.77 -18.72 -7.92
N SER A 90 -3.19 -19.85 -7.48
CA SER A 90 -3.76 -20.63 -6.38
C SER A 90 -3.70 -19.84 -5.06
N VAL A 91 -4.66 -20.08 -4.16
CA VAL A 91 -4.72 -19.42 -2.84
C VAL A 91 -3.42 -19.60 -2.05
N SER A 92 -2.80 -20.79 -2.12
CA SER A 92 -1.52 -21.09 -1.48
C SER A 92 -0.35 -20.25 -1.99
N ARG A 93 -0.40 -19.79 -3.25
CA ARG A 93 0.64 -18.96 -3.86
C ARG A 93 0.43 -17.47 -3.62
N VAL A 94 -0.71 -17.06 -3.06
CA VAL A 94 -1.04 -15.64 -2.88
C VAL A 94 0.04 -14.87 -2.11
N PRO A 95 0.55 -15.34 -0.94
CA PRO A 95 1.56 -14.58 -0.21
C PRO A 95 2.82 -14.34 -1.05
N ALA A 96 3.39 -15.43 -1.57
CA ALA A 96 4.62 -15.38 -2.38
C ALA A 96 4.44 -14.55 -3.66
N ALA A 97 3.34 -14.76 -4.39
CA ALA A 97 3.08 -14.06 -5.64
C ALA A 97 2.85 -12.56 -5.40
N PHE A 98 2.07 -12.21 -4.38
CA PHE A 98 1.70 -10.81 -4.11
C PHE A 98 2.92 -10.02 -3.69
N CYS A 99 3.63 -10.50 -2.66
CA CYS A 99 4.79 -9.81 -2.11
C CYS A 99 5.92 -9.72 -3.14
N SER A 100 6.18 -10.78 -3.90
CA SER A 100 7.19 -10.73 -4.96
C SER A 100 6.82 -9.72 -6.04
N ARG A 101 5.60 -9.77 -6.59
CA ARG A 101 5.17 -8.85 -7.67
C ARG A 101 5.21 -7.39 -7.22
N PHE A 102 4.69 -7.11 -6.03
CA PHE A 102 4.66 -5.75 -5.46
C PHE A 102 6.06 -5.18 -5.23
N PHE A 103 6.88 -5.87 -4.43
CA PHE A 103 8.20 -5.34 -4.06
C PHE A 103 9.19 -5.38 -5.22
N ASN A 104 9.03 -6.27 -6.19
CA ASN A 104 9.80 -6.20 -7.43
C ASN A 104 9.40 -4.99 -8.27
N ALA A 105 8.10 -4.71 -8.42
CA ALA A 105 7.65 -3.53 -9.16
C ALA A 105 8.08 -2.23 -8.47
N TRP A 106 7.93 -2.14 -7.14
CA TRP A 106 8.38 -1.00 -6.36
C TRP A 106 9.89 -0.81 -6.46
N ALA A 107 10.70 -1.85 -6.18
CA ALA A 107 12.15 -1.74 -6.32
C ALA A 107 12.58 -1.40 -7.76
N SER A 108 11.89 -1.87 -8.80
CA SER A 108 12.24 -1.54 -10.19
C SER A 108 11.81 -0.14 -10.66
N GLY A 109 11.06 0.63 -9.86
CA GLY A 109 10.48 1.89 -10.33
C GLY A 109 9.19 1.77 -11.12
N ARG A 110 8.77 0.55 -11.49
CA ARG A 110 7.50 0.30 -12.20
C ARG A 110 6.27 0.67 -11.38
N LEU A 111 6.37 0.66 -10.05
CA LEU A 111 5.36 1.16 -9.13
C LEU A 111 5.85 2.43 -8.43
N THR A 112 5.18 3.55 -8.68
CA THR A 112 5.51 4.86 -8.11
C THR A 112 4.61 5.22 -6.94
N TYR A 113 4.97 6.25 -6.16
CA TYR A 113 4.12 6.76 -5.08
C TYR A 113 2.74 7.18 -5.60
N ARG A 114 2.68 7.82 -6.78
CA ARG A 114 1.42 8.26 -7.38
C ARG A 114 0.49 7.11 -7.72
N ASP A 115 1.03 5.96 -8.13
CA ASP A 115 0.23 4.77 -8.50
C ASP A 115 -0.47 4.13 -7.29
N ILE A 116 0.03 4.39 -6.08
CA ILE A 116 -0.57 3.89 -4.83
C ILE A 116 -1.23 5.00 -4.01
N GLN A 117 -0.96 6.27 -4.34
CA GLN A 117 -1.53 7.41 -3.64
C GLN A 117 -3.03 7.43 -3.88
N GLY A 118 -3.79 7.18 -2.82
CA GLY A 118 -5.24 7.13 -2.95
C GLY A 118 -5.75 5.85 -3.61
N ILE A 119 -5.02 4.72 -3.52
CA ILE A 119 -5.52 3.41 -3.98
C ILE A 119 -6.87 3.00 -3.33
N HIS A 120 -7.25 3.66 -2.23
CA HIS A 120 -8.56 3.53 -1.57
C HIS A 120 -9.64 4.46 -2.13
N SER A 121 -9.24 5.46 -2.91
CA SER A 121 -10.13 6.40 -3.58
C SER A 121 -10.76 5.72 -4.78
N GLN A 122 -12.06 5.92 -4.95
CA GLN A 122 -12.79 5.49 -6.13
C GLN A 122 -12.35 6.24 -7.40
N ALA A 123 -11.72 7.41 -7.23
CA ALA A 123 -11.22 8.23 -8.32
C ALA A 123 -9.78 7.88 -8.76
N ALA A 124 -9.10 6.96 -8.06
CA ALA A 124 -7.74 6.59 -8.40
C ALA A 124 -7.68 5.57 -9.56
N ASP A 125 -6.81 5.83 -10.53
CA ASP A 125 -6.50 4.84 -11.57
C ASP A 125 -5.58 3.75 -11.01
N ASN A 126 -6.19 2.64 -10.60
CA ASN A 126 -5.48 1.49 -10.07
C ASN A 126 -5.08 0.47 -11.16
N SER A 127 -5.26 0.80 -12.45
CA SER A 127 -5.04 -0.14 -13.56
C SER A 127 -3.60 -0.65 -13.65
N ARG A 128 -2.62 0.21 -13.34
CA ARG A 128 -1.20 -0.18 -13.33
C ARG A 128 -0.91 -1.18 -12.21
N PHE A 129 -1.35 -0.88 -11.00
CA PHE A 129 -1.20 -1.74 -9.83
C PHE A 129 -1.85 -3.12 -10.07
N VAL A 130 -3.08 -3.15 -10.59
CA VAL A 130 -3.78 -4.40 -10.92
C VAL A 130 -2.99 -5.23 -11.94
N ARG A 131 -2.48 -4.61 -13.00
CA ARG A 131 -1.68 -5.32 -14.02
C ARG A 131 -0.36 -5.86 -13.44
N ILE A 132 0.31 -5.13 -12.55
CA ILE A 132 1.49 -5.61 -11.80
C ILE A 132 1.12 -6.86 -10.98
N LEU A 133 0.04 -6.79 -10.21
CA LEU A 133 -0.41 -7.92 -9.39
C LEU A 133 -0.81 -9.13 -10.22
N GLN A 134 -1.25 -8.94 -11.46
CA GLN A 134 -1.56 -10.02 -12.40
C GLN A 134 -0.34 -10.54 -13.16
N GLY A 135 0.82 -9.90 -13.03
CA GLY A 135 2.05 -10.29 -13.74
C GLY A 135 2.02 -9.95 -15.23
N ARG A 136 1.30 -8.89 -15.62
CA ARG A 136 1.14 -8.45 -17.03
C ARG A 136 1.96 -7.20 -17.38
N GLN A 137 2.95 -6.85 -16.57
CA GLN A 137 3.88 -5.72 -16.74
C GLN A 137 5.27 -6.04 -16.21
#